data_AF-A0A941PPB7-F1
#
_entry.id   AF-A0A941PPB7-F1
#
_cell.length_a   1.000
_cell.length_b   1.000
_cell.length_c   1.000
_cell.angle_alpha   90.00
_cell.angle_beta   90.00
_cell.angle_gamma   90.00
#
_symmetry.space_group_name_H-M   'P 1'
#
loop_
_entity.id
_entity.type
_entity.pdbx_description
1 polymer ?
#
loop_
_entity_poly.entity_id
_entity_poly.type
_entity_poly.pdbx_seq_one_letter_code
_entity_poly.pdbx_strand_id
1 'polypeptide(L)'
;MRYPLPYAFARTARLLLQDDGGQLTLWHDGAPEPAHLGEVLRQHGADAAALQLQQLDAPTLAQRISSAYSQAESSAAAVVSEVESDADLSRIMQELPAVEDLLEAADDAPIIRMLNALLTQAARDGASDIHIEPYERHSSVRFRVDGALREVVQPNRALHAALISRLKIMADLDIAEKRLPQDGRISLRLGTRAIDVRVSTLPSAHGERAVLRLL
;
A
#
# COMPACT_ATOMS: atom_id res chain seq x y z
N MET A 1 2.89 10.42 -17.91
CA MET A 1 3.80 10.54 -16.76
C MET A 1 3.57 9.34 -15.86
N ARG A 2 4.61 8.54 -15.64
CA ARG A 2 4.61 7.38 -14.76
C ARG A 2 5.71 7.54 -13.71
N TYR A 3 5.51 6.94 -12.55
CA TYR A 3 6.49 6.93 -11.45
C TYR A 3 6.82 5.47 -11.13
N PRO A 4 7.86 4.89 -11.77
CA PRO A 4 8.12 3.45 -11.73
C PRO A 4 8.74 2.94 -10.42
N LEU A 5 9.19 3.84 -9.53
CA LEU A 5 9.71 3.41 -8.23
C LEU A 5 8.57 3.13 -7.25
N PRO A 6 8.70 2.12 -6.36
CA PRO A 6 7.79 1.98 -5.23
C PRO A 6 7.87 3.20 -4.31
N TYR A 7 6.71 3.65 -3.76
CA TYR A 7 6.64 4.83 -2.89
C TYR A 7 7.59 4.74 -1.69
N ALA A 8 7.62 3.58 -1.01
CA ALA A 8 8.47 3.36 0.15
C ALA A 8 9.96 3.51 -0.19
N PHE A 9 10.38 2.98 -1.35
CA PHE A 9 11.74 3.16 -1.84
C PHE A 9 12.00 4.62 -2.18
N ALA A 10 11.11 5.28 -2.93
CA ALA A 10 11.25 6.69 -3.32
C ALA A 10 11.41 7.62 -2.11
N ARG A 11 10.62 7.40 -1.05
CA ARG A 11 10.67 8.17 0.20
C ARG A 11 11.96 7.91 0.99
N THR A 12 12.30 6.64 1.21
CA THR A 12 13.49 6.25 2.00
C THR A 12 14.79 6.64 1.30
N ALA A 13 14.89 6.35 0.00
CA ALA A 13 16.04 6.69 -0.81
C ALA A 13 16.11 8.18 -1.15
N ARG A 14 15.03 8.93 -0.91
CA ARG A 14 14.88 10.36 -1.28
C ARG A 14 15.16 10.56 -2.77
N LEU A 15 14.52 9.72 -3.58
CA LEU A 15 14.63 9.65 -5.03
C LEU A 15 13.25 9.57 -5.66
N LEU A 16 13.03 10.28 -6.76
CA LEU A 16 11.82 10.13 -7.57
C LEU A 16 12.21 9.89 -9.01
N LEU A 17 11.91 8.71 -9.55
CA LEU A 17 12.04 8.44 -10.98
C LEU A 17 10.73 8.85 -11.66
N GLN A 18 10.83 9.69 -12.67
CA GLN A 18 9.73 10.13 -13.52
C GLN A 18 9.98 9.62 -14.94
N ASP A 19 8.96 8.99 -15.53
CA ASP A 19 8.95 8.52 -16.91
C ASP A 19 7.87 9.26 -17.71
N ASP A 20 8.31 10.00 -18.73
CA ASP A 20 7.44 10.74 -19.63
C ASP A 20 7.14 9.99 -20.95
N GLY A 21 7.50 8.71 -21.05
CA GLY A 21 7.24 7.83 -22.21
C GLY A 21 8.34 7.85 -23.29
N GLY A 22 9.48 8.48 -22.98
CA GLY A 22 10.65 8.58 -23.86
C GLY A 22 11.90 9.16 -23.20
N GLN A 23 11.77 9.67 -21.96
CA GLN A 23 12.88 10.18 -21.17
C GLN A 23 12.63 9.85 -19.70
N LEU A 24 13.67 9.37 -19.02
CA LEU A 24 13.65 9.12 -17.59
C LEU A 24 14.32 10.28 -16.87
N THR A 25 13.68 10.83 -15.84
CA THR A 25 14.26 11.87 -14.99
C THR A 25 14.29 11.40 -13.54
N LEU A 26 15.49 11.28 -12.97
CA LEU A 26 15.70 10.94 -11.57
C LEU A 26 15.91 12.23 -10.77
N TRP A 27 14.91 12.59 -9.97
CA TRP A 27 14.96 13.70 -9.04
C TRP A 27 15.59 13.29 -7.72
N HIS A 28 16.51 14.10 -7.20
CA HIS A 28 17.21 13.87 -5.94
C HIS A 28 17.45 15.17 -5.17
N ASP A 29 17.82 15.09 -3.89
CA ASP A 29 18.01 16.28 -3.04
C ASP A 29 19.47 16.78 -2.95
N GLY A 30 20.43 16.00 -3.46
CA GLY A 30 21.79 16.47 -3.73
C GLY A 30 22.86 15.39 -3.71
N ALA A 31 22.83 14.52 -2.71
CA ALA A 31 23.79 13.42 -2.58
C ALA A 31 23.05 12.10 -2.34
N PRO A 32 22.48 11.48 -3.40
CA PRO A 32 21.86 10.17 -3.25
C PRO A 32 22.92 9.15 -2.86
N GLU A 33 22.59 8.25 -1.94
CA GLU A 33 23.52 7.20 -1.55
C GLU A 33 23.84 6.29 -2.76
N PRO A 34 25.11 5.88 -2.95
CA PRO A 34 25.52 5.07 -4.09
C PRO A 34 24.74 3.75 -4.23
N ALA A 35 24.33 3.15 -3.10
CA ALA A 35 23.54 1.93 -3.10
C ALA A 35 22.13 2.14 -3.70
N HIS A 36 21.44 3.21 -3.30
CA HIS A 36 20.13 3.56 -3.84
C HIS A 36 20.20 3.95 -5.32
N LEU A 37 21.22 4.72 -5.70
CA LEU A 37 21.48 5.04 -7.11
C LEU A 37 21.75 3.78 -7.94
N GLY A 38 22.58 2.87 -7.43
CA GLY A 38 22.89 1.59 -8.09
C GLY A 38 21.65 0.72 -8.30
N GLU A 39 20.74 0.69 -7.33
CA GLU A 39 19.46 -0.01 -7.43
C GLU A 39 18.59 0.56 -8.56
N VAL A 40 18.44 1.88 -8.62
CA VAL A 40 17.67 2.56 -9.68
C VAL A 40 18.28 2.29 -11.06
N LEU A 41 19.61 2.38 -11.18
CA LEU A 41 20.31 2.11 -12.43
C LEU A 41 20.23 0.63 -12.84
N ARG A 42 20.23 -0.31 -11.88
CA ARG A 42 20.09 -1.73 -12.17
C ARG A 42 18.71 -2.06 -12.73
N GLN A 43 17.65 -1.50 -12.14
CA GLN A 43 16.27 -1.80 -12.53
C GLN A 43 15.80 -0.99 -13.75
N HIS A 44 16.28 0.24 -13.91
CA HIS A 44 15.74 1.18 -14.90
C HIS A 44 16.80 1.82 -15.80
N GLY A 45 18.08 1.46 -15.65
CA GLY A 45 19.20 2.05 -16.37
C GLY A 45 19.64 1.29 -17.63
N ALA A 46 18.86 0.35 -18.16
CA ALA A 46 19.18 -0.34 -19.41
C ALA A 46 19.30 0.63 -20.61
N ASP A 47 18.60 1.77 -20.56
CA ASP A 47 18.75 2.92 -21.47
C ASP A 47 19.40 4.12 -20.74
N ALA A 48 20.55 3.90 -20.10
CA ALA A 48 21.29 4.91 -19.33
C ALA A 48 21.55 6.24 -20.08
N ALA A 49 21.52 6.23 -21.41
CA ALA A 49 21.65 7.44 -22.24
C ALA A 49 20.47 8.42 -22.14
N ALA A 50 19.31 7.98 -21.63
CA ALA A 50 18.09 8.78 -21.50
C ALA A 50 17.75 9.18 -20.06
N LEU A 51 18.58 8.78 -19.07
CA LEU A 51 18.35 9.11 -17.66
C LEU A 51 18.96 10.48 -17.30
N GLN A 52 18.12 11.48 -17.11
CA GLN A 52 18.53 12.79 -16.61
C GLN A 52 18.48 12.84 -15.09
N LEU A 53 19.56 13.35 -14.48
CA LEU A 53 19.62 13.64 -13.05
C LEU A 53 19.22 15.11 -12.84
N GLN A 54 18.23 15.36 -11.99
CA GLN A 54 17.84 16.71 -11.62
C GLN A 54 17.79 16.87 -10.11
N GLN A 55 18.48 17.90 -9.61
CA GLN A 55 18.50 18.21 -8.20
C GLN A 55 17.36 19.15 -7.83
N LEU A 56 16.70 18.86 -6.71
CA LEU A 56 15.79 19.75 -6.01
C LEU A 56 16.29 19.95 -4.58
N ASP A 57 15.73 20.91 -3.88
CA ASP A 57 15.87 20.98 -2.44
C ASP A 57 15.04 19.90 -1.75
N ALA A 58 15.49 19.50 -0.55
CA ALA A 58 14.89 18.45 0.27
C ALA A 58 13.36 18.58 0.47
N PRO A 59 12.82 19.74 0.90
CA PRO A 59 11.38 19.85 1.13
C PRO A 59 10.57 19.82 -0.18
N THR A 60 11.07 20.43 -1.26
CA THR A 60 10.40 20.35 -2.57
C THR A 60 10.37 18.93 -3.12
N LEU A 61 11.46 18.17 -2.98
CA LEU A 61 11.49 16.77 -3.39
C LEU A 61 10.48 15.93 -2.60
N ALA A 62 10.44 16.08 -1.26
CA ALA A 62 9.50 15.37 -0.42
C ALA A 62 8.04 15.67 -0.82
N GLN A 63 7.71 16.95 -1.05
CA GLN A 63 6.39 17.37 -1.50
C GLN A 63 6.05 16.80 -2.90
N ARG A 64 7.04 16.76 -3.80
CA ARG A 64 6.88 16.22 -5.15
C ARG A 64 6.69 14.71 -5.15
N ILE A 65 7.43 13.97 -4.31
CA ILE A 65 7.21 12.53 -4.06
C ILE A 65 5.77 12.34 -3.58
N SER A 66 5.36 13.02 -2.51
CA SER A 66 3.99 12.89 -1.99
C SER A 66 2.92 13.22 -3.05
N SER A 67 3.15 14.20 -3.90
CA SER A 67 2.19 14.59 -4.96
C SER A 67 2.15 13.60 -6.13
N ALA A 68 3.30 13.03 -6.50
CA ALA A 68 3.43 12.03 -7.56
C ALA A 68 2.65 10.75 -7.21
N TYR A 69 2.72 10.33 -5.95
CA TYR A 69 2.04 9.13 -5.47
C TYR A 69 0.63 9.40 -4.92
N SER A 70 0.27 10.64 -4.59
CA SER A 70 -1.12 10.99 -4.24
C SER A 70 -2.07 10.94 -5.44
N GLN A 71 -1.58 11.12 -6.67
CA GLN A 71 -2.38 10.85 -7.88
C GLN A 71 -2.53 9.35 -8.16
N ALA A 72 -1.58 8.51 -7.73
CA ALA A 72 -1.78 7.06 -7.69
C ALA A 72 -2.76 6.66 -6.56
N GLU A 73 -2.83 7.41 -5.46
CA GLU A 73 -3.93 7.34 -4.50
C GLU A 73 -5.25 7.90 -5.05
N SER A 74 -5.23 8.75 -6.08
CA SER A 74 -6.45 9.14 -6.78
C SER A 74 -7.05 8.00 -7.59
N SER A 75 -6.32 6.91 -7.83
CA SER A 75 -6.93 5.64 -8.23
C SER A 75 -7.76 5.08 -7.08
N ALA A 76 -7.28 5.12 -5.83
CA ALA A 76 -8.09 4.76 -4.67
C ALA A 76 -9.30 5.70 -4.43
N ALA A 77 -9.25 6.95 -4.88
CA ALA A 77 -10.42 7.84 -4.91
C ALA A 77 -11.37 7.57 -6.10
N ALA A 78 -10.89 6.94 -7.17
CA ALA A 78 -11.65 6.66 -8.39
C ALA A 78 -12.19 5.21 -8.50
N VAL A 79 -11.72 4.24 -7.70
CA VAL A 79 -12.30 2.87 -7.71
C VAL A 79 -13.52 2.69 -6.81
N VAL A 80 -13.96 3.73 -6.07
CA VAL A 80 -14.99 3.58 -5.02
C VAL A 80 -16.43 3.75 -5.55
N SER A 81 -16.62 3.94 -6.86
CA SER A 81 -17.96 3.98 -7.47
C SER A 81 -18.52 2.63 -7.92
N GLU A 82 -17.77 1.53 -7.87
CA GLU A 82 -18.24 0.21 -8.34
C GLU A 82 -17.77 -0.94 -7.44
N VAL A 83 -18.29 -0.99 -6.23
CA VAL A 83 -18.38 -2.26 -5.51
C VAL A 83 -19.84 -2.31 -5.11
N GLU A 84 -20.70 -3.08 -5.75
CA GLU A 84 -22.16 -3.07 -5.47
C GLU A 84 -22.60 -4.30 -4.67
N SER A 85 -21.74 -5.30 -4.44
CA SER A 85 -22.15 -6.50 -3.69
C SER A 85 -21.00 -7.31 -3.07
N ASP A 86 -21.34 -8.22 -2.14
CA ASP A 86 -20.46 -9.25 -1.57
C ASP A 86 -19.82 -10.17 -2.64
N ALA A 87 -20.47 -10.26 -3.80
CA ALA A 87 -19.95 -10.96 -4.97
C ALA A 87 -18.71 -10.27 -5.57
N ASP A 88 -18.54 -8.96 -5.38
CA ASP A 88 -17.38 -8.22 -5.90
C ASP A 88 -16.11 -8.52 -5.11
N LEU A 89 -16.18 -8.68 -3.79
CA LEU A 89 -14.98 -9.02 -3.00
C LEU A 89 -14.45 -10.41 -3.38
N SER A 90 -15.36 -11.38 -3.52
CA SER A 90 -15.02 -12.74 -3.95
C SER A 90 -14.45 -12.76 -5.37
N ARG A 91 -14.98 -11.94 -6.29
CA ARG A 91 -14.43 -11.79 -7.65
C ARG A 91 -13.06 -11.13 -7.66
N ILE A 92 -12.88 -10.03 -6.93
CA ILE A 92 -11.59 -9.34 -6.79
C ILE A 92 -10.53 -10.32 -6.31
N MET A 93 -10.85 -11.18 -5.35
CA MET A 93 -9.93 -12.22 -4.87
C MET A 93 -9.59 -13.29 -5.91
N GLN A 94 -10.55 -13.66 -6.77
CA GLN A 94 -10.34 -14.62 -7.85
C GLN A 94 -9.56 -14.01 -9.02
N GLU A 95 -9.70 -12.71 -9.22
CA GLU A 95 -8.99 -11.91 -10.23
C GLU A 95 -7.60 -11.46 -9.77
N LEU A 96 -7.22 -11.72 -8.51
CA LEU A 96 -5.84 -11.52 -8.08
C LEU A 96 -4.94 -12.46 -8.91
N PRO A 97 -3.88 -11.94 -9.54
CA PRO A 97 -2.88 -12.76 -10.21
C PRO A 97 -2.33 -13.83 -9.27
N ALA A 98 -1.72 -14.87 -9.85
CA ALA A 98 -1.03 -15.87 -9.06
C ALA A 98 -0.03 -15.19 -8.10
N VAL A 99 0.17 -15.81 -6.93
CA VAL A 99 1.05 -15.25 -5.90
C VAL A 99 2.45 -15.04 -6.44
N GLU A 100 2.94 -15.92 -7.31
CA GLU A 100 4.22 -15.75 -8.00
C GLU A 100 4.26 -14.45 -8.84
N ASP A 101 3.21 -14.18 -9.62
CA ASP A 101 3.10 -12.97 -10.45
C ASP A 101 2.98 -11.69 -9.62
N LEU A 102 2.37 -11.74 -8.44
CA LEU A 102 2.24 -10.61 -7.51
C LEU A 102 3.56 -10.26 -6.81
N LEU A 103 4.47 -11.23 -6.67
CA LEU A 103 5.79 -11.01 -6.09
C LEU A 103 6.80 -10.52 -7.13
N GLU A 104 6.58 -10.85 -8.41
CA GLU A 104 7.39 -10.39 -9.54
C GLU A 104 6.91 -9.06 -10.14
N ALA A 105 5.59 -8.79 -10.09
CA ALA A 105 5.04 -7.50 -10.46
C ALA A 105 5.34 -6.48 -9.35
N ALA A 106 6.16 -5.47 -9.63
CA ALA A 106 6.38 -4.31 -8.77
C ALA A 106 5.12 -3.42 -8.57
N ASP A 107 3.92 -3.94 -8.88
CA ASP A 107 2.69 -3.19 -8.88
C ASP A 107 1.85 -3.55 -7.64
N ASP A 108 1.85 -2.64 -6.66
CA ASP A 108 1.04 -2.73 -5.44
C ASP A 108 -0.48 -2.73 -5.75
N ALA A 109 -0.89 -2.47 -6.99
CA ALA A 109 -2.28 -2.26 -7.38
C ALA A 109 -3.26 -3.36 -6.89
N PRO A 110 -2.98 -4.67 -6.97
CA PRO A 110 -3.93 -5.69 -6.53
C PRO A 110 -4.13 -5.71 -5.01
N ILE A 111 -3.06 -5.49 -4.24
CA ILE A 111 -3.10 -5.40 -2.78
C ILE A 111 -3.83 -4.14 -2.34
N ILE A 112 -3.58 -3.02 -3.01
CA ILE A 112 -4.29 -1.75 -2.79
C ILE A 112 -5.79 -1.93 -3.03
N ARG A 113 -6.18 -2.53 -4.16
CA ARG A 113 -7.59 -2.79 -4.49
C ARG A 113 -8.27 -3.66 -3.43
N MET A 114 -7.61 -4.74 -3.01
CA MET A 114 -8.13 -5.64 -1.97
C MET A 114 -8.33 -4.90 -0.64
N LEU A 115 -7.34 -4.14 -0.19
CA LEU A 115 -7.43 -3.41 1.08
C LEU A 115 -8.54 -2.35 1.04
N ASN A 116 -8.66 -1.61 -0.07
CA ASN A 116 -9.73 -0.62 -0.27
C ASN A 116 -11.12 -1.27 -0.29
N ALA A 117 -11.26 -2.44 -0.93
CA ALA A 117 -12.50 -3.20 -0.94
C ALA A 117 -12.89 -3.64 0.48
N LEU A 118 -11.93 -4.14 1.27
CA LEU A 118 -12.16 -4.54 2.66
C LEU A 118 -12.59 -3.35 3.54
N LEU A 119 -11.91 -2.21 3.43
CA LEU A 119 -12.25 -1.00 4.17
C LEU A 119 -13.65 -0.47 3.80
N THR A 120 -13.98 -0.50 2.51
CA THR A 120 -15.29 -0.08 2.00
C THR A 120 -16.39 -1.00 2.50
N GLN A 121 -16.18 -2.31 2.42
CA GLN A 121 -17.14 -3.32 2.90
C GLN A 121 -17.36 -3.18 4.41
N ALA A 122 -16.28 -3.03 5.19
CA ALA A 122 -16.37 -2.84 6.64
C ALA A 122 -17.19 -1.60 7.01
N ALA A 123 -16.97 -0.47 6.31
CA ALA A 123 -17.72 0.76 6.56
C ALA A 123 -19.21 0.62 6.20
N ARG A 124 -19.52 -0.08 5.10
CA ARG A 124 -20.91 -0.35 4.68
C ARG A 124 -21.64 -1.25 5.66
N ASP A 125 -20.96 -2.28 6.13
CA ASP A 125 -21.50 -3.25 7.07
C ASP A 125 -21.55 -2.71 8.52
N GLY A 126 -21.13 -1.46 8.75
CA GLY A 126 -21.14 -0.84 10.06
C GLY A 126 -20.16 -1.48 11.06
N ALA A 127 -19.03 -2.00 10.57
CA ALA A 127 -18.04 -2.65 11.42
C ALA A 127 -17.30 -1.64 12.31
N SER A 128 -17.12 -1.98 13.60
CA SER A 128 -16.34 -1.19 14.55
C SER A 128 -14.85 -1.45 14.44
N ASP A 129 -14.46 -2.69 14.13
CA ASP A 129 -13.07 -3.11 14.02
C ASP A 129 -12.90 -4.08 12.84
N ILE A 130 -11.77 -3.99 12.14
CA ILE A 130 -11.28 -4.95 11.16
C ILE A 130 -10.05 -5.64 11.75
N HIS A 131 -10.05 -6.96 11.74
CA HIS A 131 -8.96 -7.80 12.21
C HIS A 131 -8.32 -8.49 11.02
N ILE A 132 -7.01 -8.36 10.84
CA ILE A 132 -6.23 -9.06 9.82
C ILE A 132 -5.19 -9.91 10.55
N GLU A 133 -5.34 -11.22 10.51
CA GLU A 133 -4.57 -12.14 11.35
C GLU A 133 -3.89 -13.23 10.52
N PRO A 134 -2.58 -13.47 10.73
CA PRO A 134 -1.90 -14.59 10.10
C PRO A 134 -2.12 -15.88 10.89
N TYR A 135 -2.43 -16.95 10.17
CA TYR A 135 -2.37 -18.31 10.66
C TYR A 135 -1.24 -19.08 9.95
N GLU A 136 -1.01 -20.33 10.36
CA GLU A 136 0.03 -21.18 9.79
C GLU A 136 -0.13 -21.35 8.27
N ARG A 137 -1.37 -21.54 7.80
CA ARG A 137 -1.66 -21.91 6.39
C ARG A 137 -2.50 -20.92 5.62
N HIS A 138 -3.08 -19.92 6.28
CA HIS A 138 -3.94 -18.91 5.65
C HIS A 138 -3.81 -17.57 6.37
N SER A 139 -4.34 -16.52 5.75
CA SER A 139 -4.67 -15.28 6.45
C SER A 139 -6.17 -15.27 6.72
N SER A 140 -6.61 -14.67 7.82
CA SER A 140 -8.03 -14.41 8.07
C SER A 140 -8.26 -12.91 8.18
N VAL A 141 -9.36 -12.43 7.59
CA VAL A 141 -9.87 -11.09 7.82
C VAL A 141 -11.26 -11.20 8.43
N ARG A 142 -11.44 -10.56 9.59
CA ARG A 142 -12.67 -10.61 10.37
C ARG A 142 -13.16 -9.20 10.68
N PHE A 143 -14.46 -8.97 10.60
CA PHE A 143 -15.08 -7.71 11.01
C PHE A 143 -15.78 -7.89 12.35
N ARG A 144 -15.70 -6.89 13.21
CA ARG A 144 -16.57 -6.77 14.38
C ARG A 144 -17.77 -5.91 14.00
N VAL A 145 -18.96 -6.52 13.94
CA VAL A 145 -20.23 -5.83 13.66
C VAL A 145 -21.16 -6.09 14.84
N ASP A 146 -21.73 -5.04 15.43
CA ASP A 146 -22.60 -5.12 16.61
C ASP A 146 -22.00 -5.94 17.77
N GLY A 147 -20.68 -5.82 17.95
CA GLY A 147 -19.92 -6.52 18.98
C GLY A 147 -19.51 -7.95 18.63
N ALA A 148 -20.11 -8.58 17.62
CA ALA A 148 -19.79 -9.93 17.17
C ALA A 148 -18.68 -9.94 16.11
N LEU A 149 -17.73 -10.87 16.23
CA LEU A 149 -16.71 -11.10 15.22
C LEU A 149 -17.24 -12.07 14.15
N ARG A 150 -17.15 -11.69 12.89
CA ARG A 150 -17.44 -12.55 11.74
C ARG A 150 -16.26 -12.58 10.78
N GLU A 151 -15.94 -13.77 10.28
CA GLU A 151 -14.96 -13.91 9.21
C GLU A 151 -15.59 -13.51 7.87
N VAL A 152 -14.86 -12.68 7.13
CA VAL A 152 -15.33 -12.11 5.85
C VAL A 152 -14.57 -12.75 4.70
N VAL A 153 -13.27 -12.98 4.90
CA VAL A 153 -12.43 -13.55 3.86
C VAL A 153 -11.22 -14.28 4.46
N GLN A 154 -10.79 -15.33 3.76
CA GLN A 154 -9.54 -16.04 4.03
C GLN A 154 -8.55 -15.88 2.87
N PRO A 155 -7.73 -14.81 2.85
CA PRO A 155 -6.73 -14.65 1.80
C PRO A 155 -5.64 -15.73 1.87
N ASN A 156 -5.01 -16.00 0.72
CA ASN A 156 -3.83 -16.86 0.69
C ASN A 156 -2.75 -16.29 1.65
N ARG A 157 -2.12 -17.17 2.43
CA ARG A 157 -1.09 -16.82 3.41
C ARG A 157 0.05 -15.97 2.81
N ALA A 158 0.36 -16.13 1.54
CA ALA A 158 1.41 -15.37 0.88
C ALA A 158 1.07 -13.87 0.74
N LEU A 159 -0.20 -13.51 0.61
CA LEU A 159 -0.65 -12.12 0.49
C LEU A 159 -0.60 -11.35 1.80
N HIS A 160 -0.54 -12.06 2.93
CA HIS A 160 -0.64 -11.46 4.26
C HIS A 160 0.44 -10.40 4.51
N ALA A 161 1.70 -10.70 4.20
CA ALA A 161 2.80 -9.78 4.43
C ALA A 161 2.65 -8.50 3.58
N ALA A 162 2.15 -8.64 2.35
CA ALA A 162 1.89 -7.50 1.47
C ALA A 162 0.75 -6.62 1.99
N LEU A 163 -0.33 -7.22 2.50
CA LEU A 163 -1.44 -6.49 3.14
C LEU A 163 -0.96 -5.68 4.36
N ILE A 164 -0.15 -6.28 5.25
CA ILE A 164 0.41 -5.57 6.41
C ILE A 164 1.35 -4.44 5.96
N SER A 165 2.23 -4.70 5.00
CA SER A 165 3.14 -3.69 4.46
C SER A 165 2.38 -2.49 3.89
N ARG A 166 1.35 -2.75 3.09
CA ARG A 166 0.51 -1.70 2.52
C ARG A 166 -0.24 -0.91 3.58
N LEU A 167 -0.76 -1.59 4.60
CA LEU A 167 -1.42 -0.95 5.73
C LEU A 167 -0.47 -0.04 6.52
N LYS A 168 0.77 -0.49 6.75
CA LYS A 168 1.81 0.31 7.41
C LYS A 168 2.14 1.58 6.63
N ILE A 169 2.25 1.49 5.31
CA ILE A 169 2.45 2.66 4.45
C ILE A 169 1.31 3.67 4.64
N MET A 170 0.06 3.20 4.57
CA MET A 170 -1.12 4.09 4.70
C MET A 170 -1.20 4.77 6.07
N ALA A 171 -0.73 4.10 7.12
CA ALA A 171 -0.76 4.58 8.50
C ALA A 171 0.54 5.31 8.95
N ASP A 172 1.47 5.56 8.03
CA ASP A 172 2.79 6.16 8.28
C ASP A 172 3.64 5.40 9.33
N LEU A 173 3.62 4.06 9.25
CA LEU A 173 4.35 3.15 10.12
C LEU A 173 5.65 2.63 9.48
N ASP A 174 6.58 2.15 10.30
CA ASP A 174 7.84 1.56 9.84
C ASP A 174 7.60 0.14 9.30
N ILE A 175 7.82 -0.04 7.99
CA ILE A 175 7.64 -1.30 7.27
C ILE A 175 8.74 -2.32 7.62
N ALA A 176 9.95 -1.84 7.94
CA ALA A 176 11.09 -2.68 8.26
C ALA A 176 10.98 -3.27 9.67
N GLU A 177 10.40 -2.52 10.62
CA GLU A 177 10.20 -3.00 11.97
C GLU A 177 8.97 -3.91 12.07
N LYS A 178 9.17 -5.14 12.56
CA LYS A 178 8.12 -6.18 12.68
C LYS A 178 8.08 -6.86 14.06
N ARG A 179 8.98 -6.45 14.95
CA ARG A 179 9.21 -7.09 16.27
C ARG A 179 8.54 -6.33 17.40
N LEU A 180 8.15 -5.08 17.16
CA LEU A 180 7.51 -4.20 18.14
C LEU A 180 6.09 -3.84 17.69
N PRO A 181 5.16 -3.64 18.65
CA PRO A 181 3.88 -3.01 18.36
C PRO A 181 4.05 -1.65 17.69
N GLN A 182 3.17 -1.30 16.76
CA GLN A 182 3.12 0.03 16.14
C GLN A 182 1.68 0.51 16.04
N ASP A 183 1.47 1.81 16.21
CA ASP A 183 0.16 2.46 16.17
C ASP A 183 0.20 3.67 15.24
N GLY A 184 -0.82 3.80 14.40
CA GLY A 184 -0.94 4.86 13.41
C GLY A 184 -2.39 5.24 13.14
N ARG A 185 -2.58 6.15 12.18
CA ARG A 185 -3.91 6.59 11.75
C ARG A 185 -4.00 6.71 10.25
N ILE A 186 -5.18 6.44 9.72
CA ILE A 186 -5.52 6.58 8.30
C ILE A 186 -6.79 7.42 8.23
N SER A 187 -6.77 8.48 7.43
CA SER A 187 -7.98 9.22 7.09
C SER A 187 -8.54 8.68 5.78
N LEU A 188 -9.71 8.04 5.85
CA LEU A 188 -10.42 7.51 4.69
C LEU A 188 -11.56 8.46 4.31
N ARG A 189 -11.80 8.63 3.01
CA ARG A 189 -12.99 9.31 2.50
C ARG A 189 -13.87 8.30 1.78
N LEU A 190 -15.06 8.08 2.31
CA LEU A 190 -16.09 7.22 1.73
C LEU A 190 -17.23 8.11 1.22
N GLY A 191 -17.23 8.41 -0.07
CA GLY A 191 -18.13 9.40 -0.65
C GLY A 191 -17.95 10.78 0.02
N THR A 192 -18.98 11.29 0.68
CA THR A 192 -18.95 12.57 1.41
C THR A 192 -18.51 12.44 2.87
N ARG A 193 -18.40 11.21 3.40
CA ARG A 193 -18.06 10.97 4.80
C ARG A 193 -16.57 10.72 4.96
N ALA A 194 -15.92 11.47 5.84
CA ALA A 194 -14.59 11.15 6.32
C ALA A 194 -14.69 10.16 7.50
N ILE A 195 -13.84 9.15 7.49
CA ILE A 195 -13.72 8.14 8.55
C ILE A 195 -12.27 8.17 9.04
N ASP A 196 -12.07 8.36 10.33
CA ASP A 196 -10.75 8.23 10.95
C ASP A 196 -10.56 6.78 11.38
N VAL A 197 -9.48 6.16 10.92
CA VAL A 197 -9.17 4.78 11.23
C VAL A 197 -7.91 4.74 12.06
N ARG A 198 -8.00 4.16 13.26
CA ARG A 198 -6.81 3.86 14.07
C ARG A 198 -6.30 2.50 13.69
N VAL A 199 -5.00 2.40 13.46
CA VAL A 199 -4.34 1.16 13.05
C VAL A 199 -3.35 0.74 14.12
N SER A 200 -3.41 -0.51 14.52
CA SER A 200 -2.42 -1.12 15.42
C SER A 200 -1.89 -2.40 14.80
N THR A 201 -0.57 -2.53 14.70
CA THR A 201 0.10 -3.77 14.29
C THR A 201 0.83 -4.40 15.47
N LEU A 202 0.74 -5.72 15.63
CA LEU A 202 1.36 -6.46 16.72
C LEU A 202 2.13 -7.67 16.17
N PRO A 203 3.34 -7.95 16.66
CA PRO A 203 4.05 -9.18 16.31
C PRO A 203 3.27 -10.42 16.78
N SER A 204 3.31 -11.47 15.98
CA SER A 204 2.65 -12.76 16.23
C SER A 204 3.51 -13.93 15.72
N ALA A 205 3.12 -15.16 16.06
CA ALA A 205 3.89 -16.36 15.73
C ALA A 205 4.07 -16.58 14.22
N HIS A 206 3.10 -16.15 13.42
CA HIS A 206 3.08 -16.37 11.96
C HIS A 206 3.20 -15.08 11.15
N GLY A 207 3.65 -13.98 11.75
CA GLY A 207 3.71 -12.67 11.11
C GLY A 207 3.18 -11.58 12.02
N GLU A 208 2.70 -10.48 11.46
CA GLU A 208 2.11 -9.39 12.23
C GLU A 208 0.59 -9.46 12.13
N ARG A 209 -0.11 -9.33 13.24
CA ARG A 209 -1.56 -9.09 13.20
C ARG A 209 -1.82 -7.59 13.11
N ALA A 210 -2.86 -7.19 12.40
CA ALA A 210 -3.33 -5.82 12.39
C ALA A 210 -4.77 -5.72 12.89
N VAL A 211 -5.05 -4.66 13.63
CA VAL A 211 -6.40 -4.27 14.02
C VAL A 211 -6.62 -2.83 13.59
N LEU A 212 -7.71 -2.59 12.86
CA LEU A 212 -8.13 -1.28 12.43
C LEU A 212 -9.43 -0.95 13.13
N ARG A 213 -9.49 0.16 13.86
CA ARG A 213 -10.71 0.68 14.48
C ARG A 213 -11.27 1.83 13.67
N LEU A 214 -12.52 1.69 13.24
CA LEU A 214 -13.24 2.69 12.44
C LEU A 214 -14.00 3.61 13.40
N LEU A 215 -13.78 4.93 13.29
CA LEU A 215 -14.37 5.97 14.16
C LEU A 215 -15.34 6.89 13.40
#